data_AF-D7FN85-F1
#
_entry.id   AF-D7FN85-F1
#
_cell.length_a   1.000
_cell.length_b   1.000
_cell.length_c   1.000
_cell.angle_alpha   90.00
_cell.angle_beta   90.00
_cell.angle_gamma   90.00
#
_symmetry.space_group_name_H-M   'P 1'
#
loop_
_entity.id
_entity.type
_entity.pdbx_description
1 polymer ?
#
loop_
_entity_poly.entity_id
_entity_poly.type
_entity_poly.pdbx_seq_one_letter_code
_entity_poly.pdbx_strand_id
1 'polypeptide(L)'
;MTSAADSHRARRPPMALVATALLVAPGAAFTASTLPFQYRQPSSSRRLQQRAWEQSSRPVCGAPVLAAKGKGGKEGEAAAPAIDIETVSSELLMVQQEAEKEMKAATTLQELEDLRRKYMTKKGPVQKVMGQMRLLSPEDKPKLGKVSNVVKASLEETLKSSKDALENAAVEAEMEKDKVDVTLPGIQSGRHAPHGHRHPLSIMTELATDVFIDMGYSLVDGVEDAPEIENDYYCFEALNCPKDHPARDMQDTFYIEHEEGEEPLLLRTHTSSVQIRALERLKPPLAIVAPGRVYRRDTPDATHNPEFHQIEILNVRKSGELHLGHLKGTVDHFLKKMFGPDVKTRYRGSYFPFTEPSMEVDIWFKGKWMEVLGCGMVDPRVLEMAGVDPEEYSGFAAGFGVERFAMVLFGVQDLRNFWSSDMRFLEQFPADIQDMKDAVKSGSLGDPVA
;
A
#
# COMPACT_ATOMS: atom_id res chain seq x y z
N MET A 1 73.63 13.70 34.32
CA MET A 1 72.53 13.37 33.38
C MET A 1 72.28 14.64 32.55
N THR A 2 72.14 14.51 31.24
CA THR A 2 72.49 15.60 30.31
C THR A 2 71.61 15.63 29.07
N SER A 3 71.11 16.83 28.73
CA SER A 3 70.59 17.28 27.41
C SER A 3 69.40 16.47 26.83
N ALA A 4 68.71 16.88 25.76
CA ALA A 4 68.90 18.04 24.87
C ALA A 4 67.56 18.62 24.35
N ALA A 5 67.64 19.49 23.34
CA ALA A 5 66.56 19.94 22.47
C ALA A 5 65.98 18.75 21.61
N ASP A 6 64.99 18.88 20.72
CA ASP A 6 64.68 20.05 19.86
C ASP A 6 63.20 20.10 19.39
N SER A 7 62.92 21.16 18.64
CA SER A 7 61.67 21.60 18.05
C SER A 7 61.31 20.89 16.73
N HIS A 8 60.02 20.94 16.34
CA HIS A 8 59.65 21.45 15.01
C HIS A 8 58.15 21.78 14.84
N ARG A 9 57.84 22.60 13.83
CA ARG A 9 56.49 23.11 13.49
C ARG A 9 55.56 22.05 12.87
N ALA A 10 54.26 22.18 13.15
CA ALA A 10 53.23 22.42 12.12
C ALA A 10 51.92 22.97 12.72
N ARG A 11 51.35 24.04 12.14
CA ARG A 11 49.97 24.49 12.43
C ARG A 11 49.03 24.00 11.32
N ARG A 12 47.81 23.61 11.67
CA ARG A 12 46.62 23.64 10.79
C ARG A 12 45.46 24.27 11.56
N PRO A 13 44.60 25.11 10.93
CA PRO A 13 43.51 25.79 11.62
C PRO A 13 42.29 24.89 11.82
N PRO A 14 41.39 25.20 12.77
CA PRO A 14 40.07 24.59 12.82
C PRO A 14 39.23 25.00 11.59
N MET A 15 38.32 24.14 11.15
CA MET A 15 37.32 24.51 10.14
C MET A 15 36.28 25.45 10.78
N ALA A 16 35.95 26.53 10.08
CA ALA A 16 34.89 27.44 10.49
C ALA A 16 33.51 26.85 10.14
N LEU A 17 32.60 26.81 11.12
CA LEU A 17 31.19 26.57 10.86
C LEU A 17 30.60 27.81 10.17
N VAL A 18 30.07 27.67 8.96
CA VAL A 18 29.41 28.77 8.24
C VAL A 18 27.97 28.90 8.76
N ALA A 19 27.79 29.70 9.80
CA ALA A 19 26.48 30.07 10.31
C ALA A 19 25.84 31.14 9.41
N THR A 20 25.02 30.72 8.44
CA THR A 20 24.26 31.62 7.55
C THR A 20 23.08 32.26 8.29
N ALA A 21 23.35 33.29 9.09
CA ALA A 21 22.32 34.07 9.75
C ALA A 21 21.57 34.97 8.73
N LEU A 22 20.31 34.64 8.43
CA LEU A 22 19.42 35.55 7.72
C LEU A 22 18.81 36.56 8.71
N LEU A 23 19.19 37.83 8.57
CA LEU A 23 18.49 38.95 9.22
C LEU A 23 17.14 39.17 8.54
N VAL A 24 16.07 39.19 9.34
CA VAL A 24 14.74 39.68 8.94
C VAL A 24 14.31 40.76 9.93
N ALA A 25 13.88 41.91 9.42
CA ALA A 25 13.49 43.06 10.23
C ALA A 25 12.08 42.90 10.83
N PRO A 26 11.80 43.47 12.01
CA PRO A 26 10.47 43.41 12.62
C PRO A 26 9.49 44.38 11.95
N GLY A 27 8.25 43.94 11.71
CA GLY A 27 7.15 44.86 11.33
C GLY A 27 6.15 44.35 10.29
N ALA A 28 5.43 43.27 10.56
CA ALA A 28 4.19 42.94 9.84
C ALA A 28 3.21 42.20 10.78
N ALA A 29 2.11 42.86 11.15
CA ALA A 29 1.05 42.21 11.90
C ALA A 29 0.16 41.40 10.96
N PHE A 30 0.11 40.08 11.12
CA PHE A 30 -0.85 39.22 10.43
C PHE A 30 -1.95 38.79 11.38
N THR A 31 -3.19 39.18 11.05
CA THR A 31 -4.41 38.79 11.76
C THR A 31 -4.71 37.32 11.55
N ALA A 32 -4.91 36.56 12.63
CA ALA A 32 -5.28 35.15 12.54
C ALA A 32 -6.68 34.98 11.92
N SER A 33 -6.77 34.45 10.70
CA SER A 33 -8.03 33.97 10.12
C SER A 33 -8.23 32.50 10.45
N THR A 34 -9.21 32.19 11.28
CA THR A 34 -9.62 30.81 11.57
C THR A 34 -10.13 30.11 10.31
N LEU A 35 -9.54 28.95 9.99
CA LEU A 35 -10.05 28.03 8.98
C LEU A 35 -10.26 26.66 9.64
N PRO A 36 -11.42 26.02 9.46
CA PRO A 36 -11.73 24.75 10.12
C PRO A 36 -10.96 23.59 9.48
N PHE A 37 -10.43 22.70 10.32
CA PHE A 37 -9.71 21.50 9.93
C PHE A 37 -10.68 20.48 9.28
N GLN A 38 -10.70 20.38 7.95
CA GLN A 38 -11.59 19.46 7.24
C GLN A 38 -10.99 18.05 7.09
N TYR A 39 -11.66 17.10 7.72
CA TYR A 39 -11.34 15.67 7.73
C TYR A 39 -11.41 15.06 6.32
N ARG A 40 -10.34 14.38 5.87
CA ARG A 40 -10.21 13.88 4.49
C ARG A 40 -10.60 12.39 4.38
N GLN A 41 -11.86 12.13 4.08
CA GLN A 41 -12.40 10.78 3.85
C GLN A 41 -11.71 10.08 2.65
N PRO A 42 -11.38 8.77 2.73
CA PRO A 42 -10.77 8.01 1.63
C PRO A 42 -11.81 7.57 0.59
N SER A 43 -11.65 7.98 -0.67
CA SER A 43 -12.57 7.63 -1.76
C SER A 43 -12.14 6.36 -2.53
N SER A 44 -13.02 5.35 -2.53
CA SER A 44 -12.78 4.05 -3.15
C SER A 44 -13.37 3.94 -4.57
N SER A 45 -12.56 4.22 -5.60
CA SER A 45 -12.98 4.01 -7.00
C SER A 45 -11.84 3.68 -7.98
N ARG A 46 -11.50 2.39 -8.10
CA ARG A 46 -10.73 1.84 -9.24
C ARG A 46 -11.55 0.84 -10.04
N ARG A 47 -12.15 1.30 -11.14
CA ARG A 47 -12.60 0.50 -12.30
C ARG A 47 -12.97 1.44 -13.46
N LEU A 48 -12.96 0.91 -14.68
CA LEU A 48 -13.33 1.59 -15.94
C LEU A 48 -12.43 2.76 -16.39
N GLN A 49 -11.37 2.44 -17.16
CA GLN A 49 -11.24 2.95 -18.54
C GLN A 49 -10.11 2.24 -19.30
N GLN A 50 -10.49 1.38 -20.24
CA GLN A 50 -9.67 0.87 -21.35
C GLN A 50 -10.58 0.82 -22.60
N ARG A 51 -9.98 0.80 -23.80
CA ARG A 51 -10.59 0.91 -25.15
C ARG A 51 -10.94 2.35 -25.57
N ALA A 52 -10.04 2.95 -26.37
CA ALA A 52 -10.31 4.15 -27.15
C ALA A 52 -9.33 4.29 -28.33
N TRP A 53 -9.31 3.35 -29.28
CA TRP A 53 -8.56 3.50 -30.54
C TRP A 53 -9.13 2.61 -31.66
N GLU A 54 -10.05 3.17 -32.45
CA GLU A 54 -10.35 2.77 -33.82
C GLU A 54 -11.29 3.81 -34.46
N GLN A 55 -11.27 3.93 -35.80
CA GLN A 55 -12.03 4.90 -36.62
C GLN A 55 -11.64 6.38 -36.43
N SER A 56 -11.59 7.23 -37.45
CA SER A 56 -11.56 6.99 -38.91
C SER A 56 -10.97 8.19 -39.65
N SER A 57 -10.47 8.00 -40.88
CA SER A 57 -10.01 9.10 -41.74
C SER A 57 -10.22 8.82 -43.23
N ARG A 58 -11.00 9.69 -43.89
CA ARG A 58 -11.19 9.77 -45.36
C ARG A 58 -11.07 11.24 -45.80
N PRO A 59 -10.48 11.53 -46.98
CA PRO A 59 -10.69 12.80 -47.69
C PRO A 59 -11.48 12.66 -49.03
N VAL A 60 -11.87 13.80 -49.63
CA VAL A 60 -12.77 14.01 -50.80
C VAL A 60 -12.38 15.37 -51.45
N CYS A 61 -12.44 15.74 -52.74
CA CYS A 61 -12.95 15.20 -54.04
C CYS A 61 -11.90 15.53 -55.16
N GLY A 62 -12.07 15.33 -56.48
CA GLY A 62 -13.11 14.64 -57.29
C GLY A 62 -13.70 15.49 -58.45
N ALA A 63 -13.75 14.90 -59.67
CA ALA A 63 -14.28 15.46 -60.95
C ALA A 63 -13.53 16.65 -61.58
N PRO A 64 -13.73 17.04 -62.87
CA PRO A 64 -14.35 16.34 -64.02
C PRO A 64 -13.46 16.33 -65.31
N VAL A 65 -13.99 15.86 -66.46
CA VAL A 65 -13.93 16.45 -67.84
C VAL A 65 -13.93 15.41 -68.99
N LEU A 66 -14.65 15.79 -70.06
CA LEU A 66 -14.87 15.33 -71.45
C LEU A 66 -13.69 14.61 -72.18
N ALA A 67 -13.84 13.94 -73.35
CA ALA A 67 -14.80 14.20 -74.44
C ALA A 67 -15.01 13.05 -75.48
N ALA A 68 -15.94 13.32 -76.42
CA ALA A 68 -16.00 12.88 -77.82
C ALA A 68 -16.43 11.43 -78.20
N LYS A 69 -17.37 11.35 -79.16
CA LYS A 69 -17.71 10.16 -79.96
C LYS A 69 -17.06 10.27 -81.34
N GLY A 70 -16.65 9.15 -81.93
CA GLY A 70 -16.36 9.00 -83.37
C GLY A 70 -17.22 7.89 -84.00
N LYS A 71 -17.47 7.96 -85.32
CA LYS A 71 -18.22 6.96 -86.10
C LYS A 71 -17.44 6.58 -87.37
N GLY A 72 -17.65 5.34 -87.85
CA GLY A 72 -17.02 4.76 -89.05
C GLY A 72 -15.99 3.69 -88.68
N GLY A 73 -15.77 2.62 -89.46
CA GLY A 73 -16.39 2.19 -90.73
C GLY A 73 -16.63 0.67 -90.76
N LYS A 74 -16.92 0.11 -91.94
CA LYS A 74 -17.15 -1.35 -92.16
C LYS A 74 -15.85 -2.09 -92.53
N GLU A 75 -15.99 -3.40 -92.77
CA GLU A 75 -15.04 -4.37 -93.34
C GLU A 75 -13.99 -4.93 -92.36
N GLY A 76 -13.64 -6.22 -92.41
CA GLY A 76 -14.24 -7.32 -93.18
C GLY A 76 -13.51 -8.67 -93.04
N GLU A 77 -14.28 -9.76 -93.02
CA GLU A 77 -13.87 -11.15 -93.33
C GLU A 77 -12.87 -11.89 -92.39
N ALA A 78 -12.69 -13.20 -92.68
CA ALA A 78 -11.83 -14.22 -92.06
C ALA A 78 -12.24 -14.79 -90.68
N ALA A 79 -12.87 -15.96 -90.71
CA ALA A 79 -12.96 -16.85 -89.55
C ALA A 79 -11.68 -17.71 -89.43
N ALA A 80 -11.15 -17.84 -88.21
CA ALA A 80 -10.01 -18.67 -87.84
C ALA A 80 -10.45 -19.71 -86.78
N PRO A 81 -9.72 -20.83 -86.59
CA PRO A 81 -10.31 -22.04 -86.01
C PRO A 81 -10.71 -21.89 -84.54
N ALA A 82 -11.84 -22.50 -84.18
CA ALA A 82 -12.25 -22.64 -82.80
C ALA A 82 -11.30 -23.58 -82.06
N ILE A 83 -10.67 -23.09 -81.00
CA ILE A 83 -10.00 -23.92 -80.00
C ILE A 83 -11.07 -24.48 -79.07
N ASP A 84 -10.91 -25.72 -78.62
CA ASP A 84 -11.82 -26.34 -77.67
C ASP A 84 -11.66 -25.78 -76.25
N ILE A 85 -12.77 -25.67 -75.53
CA ILE A 85 -12.82 -25.13 -74.16
C ILE A 85 -12.10 -26.06 -73.17
N GLU A 86 -12.12 -27.37 -73.35
CA GLU A 86 -11.48 -28.31 -72.43
C GLU A 86 -9.96 -28.16 -72.43
N THR A 87 -9.36 -27.90 -73.59
CA THR A 87 -7.91 -27.67 -73.74
C THR A 87 -7.47 -26.39 -73.01
N VAL A 88 -8.15 -25.26 -73.25
CA VAL A 88 -7.80 -23.99 -72.59
C VAL A 88 -8.07 -24.06 -71.08
N SER A 89 -9.08 -24.82 -70.65
CA SER A 89 -9.37 -25.04 -69.23
C SER A 89 -8.30 -25.90 -68.56
N SER A 90 -7.78 -26.94 -69.23
CA SER A 90 -6.72 -27.80 -68.68
C SER A 90 -5.38 -27.07 -68.58
N GLU A 91 -4.98 -26.27 -69.57
CA GLU A 91 -3.82 -25.38 -69.47
C GLU A 91 -3.92 -24.44 -68.26
N LEU A 92 -5.09 -23.84 -68.03
CA LEU A 92 -5.33 -22.88 -66.95
C LEU A 92 -5.27 -23.57 -65.56
N LEU A 93 -5.74 -24.81 -65.44
CA LEU A 93 -5.64 -25.63 -64.23
C LEU A 93 -4.21 -26.15 -63.98
N MET A 94 -3.43 -26.45 -65.03
CA MET A 94 -2.01 -26.81 -64.87
C MET A 94 -1.20 -25.61 -64.34
N VAL A 95 -1.41 -24.41 -64.90
CA VAL A 95 -0.78 -23.18 -64.40
C VAL A 95 -1.20 -22.86 -62.96
N GLN A 96 -2.45 -23.17 -62.57
CA GLN A 96 -2.88 -23.07 -61.17
C GLN A 96 -2.07 -24.00 -60.26
N GLN A 97 -1.98 -25.29 -60.60
CA GLN A 97 -1.29 -26.28 -59.77
C GLN A 97 0.21 -25.99 -59.63
N GLU A 98 0.86 -25.53 -60.71
CA GLU A 98 2.26 -25.09 -60.66
C GLU A 98 2.45 -23.88 -59.73
N ALA A 99 1.64 -22.83 -59.91
CA ALA A 99 1.71 -21.62 -59.12
C ALA A 99 1.39 -21.86 -57.63
N GLU A 100 0.36 -22.64 -57.32
CA GLU A 100 0.03 -23.00 -55.94
C GLU A 100 1.15 -23.83 -55.28
N LYS A 101 1.79 -24.73 -56.04
CA LYS A 101 2.92 -25.52 -55.54
C LYS A 101 4.14 -24.64 -55.24
N GLU A 102 4.46 -23.70 -56.12
CA GLU A 102 5.57 -22.76 -55.88
C GLU A 102 5.26 -21.81 -54.70
N MET A 103 4.05 -21.26 -54.61
CA MET A 103 3.65 -20.38 -53.51
C MET A 103 3.70 -21.08 -52.14
N LYS A 104 3.24 -22.34 -52.07
CA LYS A 104 3.31 -23.18 -50.86
C LYS A 104 4.72 -23.67 -50.53
N ALA A 105 5.70 -23.45 -51.41
CA ALA A 105 7.11 -23.79 -51.22
C ALA A 105 8.02 -22.57 -51.02
N ALA A 106 7.47 -21.35 -51.06
CA ALA A 106 8.22 -20.11 -50.79
C ALA A 106 8.65 -20.06 -49.31
N THR A 107 9.91 -19.68 -49.07
CA THR A 107 10.50 -19.62 -47.72
C THR A 107 10.62 -18.20 -47.18
N THR A 108 10.49 -17.19 -48.06
CA THR A 108 10.56 -15.77 -47.69
C THR A 108 9.41 -14.96 -48.30
N LEU A 109 9.07 -13.85 -47.66
CA LEU A 109 8.08 -12.88 -48.17
C LEU A 109 8.51 -12.27 -49.51
N GLN A 110 9.81 -12.14 -49.76
CA GLN A 110 10.36 -11.65 -51.02
C GLN A 110 10.11 -12.65 -52.16
N GLU A 111 10.39 -13.93 -51.94
CA GLU A 111 10.08 -15.00 -52.91
C GLU A 111 8.59 -15.04 -53.24
N LEU A 112 7.72 -14.96 -52.23
CA LEU A 112 6.27 -14.97 -52.44
C LEU A 112 5.79 -13.75 -53.26
N GLU A 113 6.37 -12.58 -53.04
CA GLU A 113 6.12 -11.38 -53.85
C GLU A 113 6.71 -11.47 -55.27
N ASP A 114 7.82 -12.19 -55.48
CA ASP A 114 8.33 -12.48 -56.84
C ASP A 114 7.50 -13.53 -57.57
N LEU A 115 6.93 -14.51 -56.87
CA LEU A 115 5.92 -15.44 -57.41
C LEU A 115 4.62 -14.72 -57.78
N ARG A 116 4.18 -13.74 -56.96
CA ARG A 116 3.08 -12.82 -57.30
C ARG A 116 3.36 -12.11 -58.62
N ARG A 117 4.57 -11.57 -58.78
CA ARG A 117 5.01 -10.90 -60.02
C ARG A 117 5.06 -11.87 -61.22
N LYS A 118 5.53 -13.10 -61.02
CA LYS A 118 5.59 -14.17 -62.03
C LYS A 118 4.20 -14.55 -62.57
N TYR A 119 3.25 -14.84 -61.69
CA TYR A 119 1.96 -15.42 -62.10
C TYR A 119 0.82 -14.41 -62.31
N MET A 120 0.68 -13.39 -61.47
CA MET A 120 -0.52 -12.53 -61.46
C MET A 120 -0.43 -11.28 -62.36
N THR A 121 0.73 -10.93 -62.89
CA THR A 121 0.90 -9.71 -63.71
C THR A 121 0.23 -9.82 -65.08
N LYS A 122 -0.04 -8.67 -65.72
CA LYS A 122 -0.66 -8.57 -67.06
C LYS A 122 0.10 -9.28 -68.21
N LYS A 123 1.29 -9.84 -67.94
CA LYS A 123 2.11 -10.65 -68.87
C LYS A 123 2.40 -12.08 -68.35
N GLY A 124 1.93 -12.42 -67.14
CA GLY A 124 2.17 -13.71 -66.50
C GLY A 124 1.43 -14.88 -67.18
N PRO A 125 1.81 -16.14 -66.91
CA PRO A 125 1.21 -17.33 -67.55
C PRO A 125 -0.32 -17.35 -67.50
N VAL A 126 -0.90 -17.02 -66.34
CA VAL A 126 -2.36 -16.92 -66.12
C VAL A 126 -3.03 -15.99 -67.14
N GLN A 127 -2.43 -14.85 -67.44
CA GLN A 127 -2.94 -13.87 -68.39
C GLN A 127 -2.63 -14.23 -69.85
N LYS A 128 -1.60 -15.04 -70.12
CA LYS A 128 -1.32 -15.59 -71.47
C LYS A 128 -2.41 -16.57 -71.90
N VAL A 129 -2.78 -17.51 -71.03
CA VAL A 129 -3.88 -18.47 -71.28
C VAL A 129 -5.21 -17.72 -71.43
N MET A 130 -5.49 -16.73 -70.57
CA MET A 130 -6.66 -15.85 -70.74
C MET A 130 -6.62 -15.00 -72.02
N GLY A 131 -5.45 -14.79 -72.63
CA GLY A 131 -5.32 -14.17 -73.96
C GLY A 131 -5.91 -15.02 -75.09
N GLN A 132 -5.87 -16.35 -74.96
CA GLN A 132 -6.45 -17.31 -75.92
C GLN A 132 -7.98 -17.20 -75.97
N MET A 133 -8.64 -16.63 -74.95
CA MET A 133 -10.12 -16.45 -74.90
C MET A 133 -10.69 -15.72 -76.12
N ARG A 134 -9.87 -14.99 -76.89
CA ARG A 134 -10.27 -14.35 -78.15
C ARG A 134 -10.72 -15.36 -79.21
N LEU A 135 -10.10 -16.55 -79.23
CA LEU A 135 -10.24 -17.61 -80.23
C LEU A 135 -11.41 -18.58 -79.97
N LEU A 136 -12.16 -18.40 -78.88
CA LEU A 136 -13.28 -19.26 -78.49
C LEU A 136 -14.62 -18.84 -79.12
N SER A 137 -15.60 -19.75 -79.12
CA SER A 137 -16.98 -19.45 -79.51
C SER A 137 -17.63 -18.37 -78.61
N PRO A 138 -18.71 -17.70 -79.04
CA PRO A 138 -19.50 -16.81 -78.18
C PRO A 138 -20.11 -17.51 -76.96
N GLU A 139 -20.39 -18.81 -77.04
CA GLU A 139 -21.08 -19.60 -76.01
C GLU A 139 -20.13 -20.17 -74.94
N ASP A 140 -18.84 -20.31 -75.27
CA ASP A 140 -17.81 -20.88 -74.38
C ASP A 140 -17.05 -19.81 -73.60
N LYS A 141 -16.98 -18.58 -74.13
CA LYS A 141 -16.41 -17.40 -73.45
C LYS A 141 -16.98 -17.18 -72.02
N PRO A 142 -18.31 -17.30 -71.76
CA PRO A 142 -18.86 -17.21 -70.40
C PRO A 142 -18.48 -18.37 -69.49
N LYS A 143 -18.32 -19.59 -70.03
CA LYS A 143 -17.97 -20.79 -69.25
C LYS A 143 -16.53 -20.70 -68.74
N LEU A 144 -15.58 -20.43 -69.64
CA LEU A 144 -14.16 -20.23 -69.26
C LEU A 144 -13.97 -18.98 -68.40
N GLY A 145 -14.80 -17.94 -68.57
CA GLY A 145 -14.83 -16.77 -67.69
C GLY A 145 -15.11 -17.11 -66.22
N LYS A 146 -15.93 -18.14 -65.94
CA LYS A 146 -16.15 -18.63 -64.56
C LYS A 146 -14.91 -19.34 -64.01
N VAL A 147 -14.35 -20.28 -64.77
CA VAL A 147 -13.12 -21.02 -64.38
C VAL A 147 -11.96 -20.04 -64.12
N SER A 148 -11.78 -19.08 -65.03
CA SER A 148 -10.82 -17.97 -64.93
C SER A 148 -10.92 -17.15 -63.64
N ASN A 149 -12.11 -16.99 -63.07
CA ASN A 149 -12.32 -16.28 -61.80
C ASN A 149 -12.09 -17.18 -60.58
N VAL A 150 -12.50 -18.46 -60.64
CA VAL A 150 -12.22 -19.45 -59.59
C VAL A 150 -10.71 -19.63 -59.40
N VAL A 151 -9.95 -19.76 -60.49
CA VAL A 151 -8.48 -19.90 -60.42
C VAL A 151 -7.80 -18.66 -59.85
N LYS A 152 -8.24 -17.45 -60.22
CA LYS A 152 -7.71 -16.21 -59.61
C LYS A 152 -7.95 -16.19 -58.10
N ALA A 153 -9.16 -16.52 -57.66
CA ALA A 153 -9.49 -16.59 -56.24
C ALA A 153 -8.65 -17.64 -55.48
N SER A 154 -8.42 -18.82 -56.08
CA SER A 154 -7.56 -19.87 -55.47
C SER A 154 -6.10 -19.42 -55.32
N LEU A 155 -5.57 -18.69 -56.32
CA LEU A 155 -4.22 -18.14 -56.27
C LEU A 155 -4.10 -16.96 -55.29
N GLU A 156 -5.12 -16.11 -55.20
CA GLU A 156 -5.19 -15.01 -54.24
C GLU A 156 -5.26 -15.51 -52.79
N GLU A 157 -6.08 -16.54 -52.52
CA GLU A 157 -6.18 -17.15 -51.18
C GLU A 157 -4.96 -18.02 -50.85
N THR A 158 -4.35 -18.71 -51.83
CA THR A 158 -3.08 -19.44 -51.63
C THR A 158 -1.93 -18.47 -51.31
N LEU A 159 -1.83 -17.35 -52.04
CA LEU A 159 -0.83 -16.32 -51.76
C LEU A 159 -1.04 -15.69 -50.39
N LYS A 160 -2.28 -15.34 -50.04
CA LYS A 160 -2.63 -14.81 -48.73
C LYS A 160 -2.28 -15.79 -47.61
N SER A 161 -2.76 -17.04 -47.66
CA SER A 161 -2.46 -18.04 -46.63
C SER A 161 -0.97 -18.38 -46.52
N SER A 162 -0.21 -18.38 -47.63
CA SER A 162 1.25 -18.53 -47.59
C SER A 162 1.94 -17.32 -46.96
N LYS A 163 1.45 -16.10 -47.19
CA LYS A 163 1.95 -14.87 -46.57
C LYS A 163 1.67 -14.88 -45.06
N ASP A 164 0.42 -15.14 -44.68
CA ASP A 164 -0.02 -15.17 -43.29
C ASP A 164 0.75 -16.26 -42.51
N ALA A 165 1.04 -17.41 -43.13
CA ALA A 165 1.87 -18.46 -42.53
C ALA A 165 3.33 -18.02 -42.29
N LEU A 166 3.96 -17.34 -43.26
CA LEU A 166 5.34 -16.84 -43.13
C LEU A 166 5.45 -15.71 -42.10
N GLU A 167 4.46 -14.82 -42.02
CA GLU A 167 4.42 -13.75 -41.01
C GLU A 167 4.22 -14.32 -39.60
N ASN A 168 3.30 -15.27 -39.42
CA ASN A 168 3.14 -15.96 -38.13
C ASN A 168 4.39 -16.74 -37.71
N ALA A 169 5.07 -17.42 -38.64
CA ALA A 169 6.30 -18.15 -38.34
C ALA A 169 7.46 -17.22 -37.93
N ALA A 170 7.55 -16.02 -38.52
CA ALA A 170 8.51 -15.00 -38.12
C ALA A 170 8.21 -14.45 -36.70
N VAL A 171 6.93 -14.20 -36.39
CA VAL A 171 6.49 -13.76 -35.06
C VAL A 171 6.76 -14.82 -33.99
N GLU A 172 6.45 -16.10 -34.25
CA GLU A 172 6.73 -17.19 -33.31
C GLU A 172 8.24 -17.34 -33.04
N ALA A 173 9.08 -17.19 -34.07
CA ALA A 173 10.54 -17.23 -33.92
C ALA A 173 11.11 -16.02 -33.12
N GLU A 174 10.48 -14.85 -33.24
CA GLU A 174 10.83 -13.68 -32.42
C GLU A 174 10.35 -13.86 -30.97
N MET A 175 9.15 -14.40 -30.76
CA MET A 175 8.63 -14.75 -29.43
C MET A 175 9.47 -15.82 -28.73
N GLU A 176 9.93 -16.86 -29.44
CA GLU A 176 10.82 -17.90 -28.91
C GLU A 176 12.16 -17.33 -28.44
N LYS A 177 12.72 -16.40 -29.21
CA LYS A 177 13.98 -15.70 -28.90
C LYS A 177 13.85 -14.77 -27.69
N ASP A 178 12.70 -14.10 -27.55
CA ASP A 178 12.45 -13.14 -26.48
C ASP A 178 11.77 -13.80 -25.24
N LYS A 179 11.76 -15.14 -25.15
CA LYS A 179 11.35 -15.88 -23.94
C LYS A 179 12.26 -15.56 -22.76
N VAL A 180 11.67 -14.92 -21.75
CA VAL A 180 12.29 -14.70 -20.44
C VAL A 180 11.69 -15.63 -19.39
N ASP A 181 12.48 -16.03 -18.40
CA ASP A 181 11.97 -16.72 -17.22
C ASP A 181 11.22 -15.73 -16.31
N VAL A 182 9.88 -15.77 -16.42
CA VAL A 182 8.96 -14.94 -15.62
C VAL A 182 8.90 -15.32 -14.14
N THR A 183 9.59 -16.39 -13.72
CA THR A 183 9.68 -16.80 -12.31
C THR A 183 10.91 -16.23 -11.58
N LEU A 184 11.87 -15.64 -12.31
CA LEU A 184 13.03 -15.00 -11.71
C LEU A 184 12.62 -13.81 -10.82
N PRO A 185 13.24 -13.65 -9.63
CA PRO A 185 13.04 -12.47 -8.80
C PRO A 185 13.36 -11.17 -9.54
N GLY A 186 12.46 -10.20 -9.46
CA GLY A 186 12.70 -8.86 -10.00
C GLY A 186 13.92 -8.19 -9.38
N ILE A 187 14.59 -7.30 -10.14
CA ILE A 187 15.79 -6.60 -9.71
C ILE A 187 15.50 -5.79 -8.44
N GLN A 188 16.02 -6.22 -7.29
CA GLN A 188 15.72 -5.70 -5.94
C GLN A 188 16.35 -4.33 -5.64
N SER A 189 16.24 -3.37 -6.56
CA SER A 189 16.78 -2.01 -6.42
C SER A 189 15.74 -0.95 -6.73
N GLY A 190 15.91 0.23 -6.12
CA GLY A 190 14.96 1.35 -6.25
C GLY A 190 13.55 0.94 -5.80
N ARG A 191 12.59 0.94 -6.74
CA ARG A 191 11.16 0.67 -6.46
C ARG A 191 10.83 -0.80 -6.14
N HIS A 192 11.79 -1.72 -6.26
CA HIS A 192 11.61 -3.13 -5.91
C HIS A 192 12.55 -3.59 -4.79
N ALA A 193 13.15 -2.66 -4.05
CA ALA A 193 13.81 -2.99 -2.78
C ALA A 193 12.79 -3.61 -1.80
N PRO A 194 13.23 -4.45 -0.84
CA PRO A 194 12.37 -4.91 0.24
C PRO A 194 11.68 -3.73 0.96
N HIS A 195 10.43 -3.93 1.37
CA HIS A 195 9.71 -2.93 2.17
C HIS A 195 10.33 -2.83 3.56
N GLY A 196 10.36 -1.63 4.15
CA GLY A 196 10.74 -1.46 5.55
C GLY A 196 9.69 -2.06 6.47
N HIS A 197 10.12 -2.81 7.47
CA HIS A 197 9.25 -3.43 8.47
C HIS A 197 8.93 -2.44 9.59
N ARG A 198 7.72 -2.49 10.16
CA ARG A 198 7.35 -1.66 11.32
C ARG A 198 7.75 -2.35 12.62
N HIS A 199 8.12 -1.55 13.63
CA HIS A 199 8.40 -2.08 14.96
C HIS A 199 7.11 -2.63 15.60
N PRO A 200 7.12 -3.82 16.23
CA PRO A 200 5.92 -4.45 16.80
C PRO A 200 5.19 -3.59 17.83
N LEU A 201 5.93 -2.78 18.62
CA LEU A 201 5.29 -1.87 19.59
C LEU A 201 4.64 -0.66 18.94
N SER A 202 5.12 -0.19 17.79
CA SER A 202 4.43 0.84 16.99
C SER A 202 3.14 0.26 16.41
N ILE A 203 3.21 -0.93 15.81
CA ILE A 203 2.04 -1.67 15.30
C ILE A 203 1.00 -1.84 16.42
N MET A 204 1.41 -2.33 17.59
CA MET A 204 0.51 -2.56 18.73
C MET A 204 -0.05 -1.25 19.29
N THR A 205 0.73 -0.17 19.31
CA THR A 205 0.25 1.16 19.73
C THR A 205 -0.82 1.67 18.78
N GLU A 206 -0.54 1.71 17.47
CA GLU A 206 -1.47 2.16 16.44
C GLU A 206 -2.78 1.33 16.44
N LEU A 207 -2.68 0.00 16.55
CA LEU A 207 -3.84 -0.90 16.66
C LEU A 207 -4.72 -0.56 17.88
N ALA A 208 -4.09 -0.31 19.03
CA ALA A 208 -4.82 -0.03 20.26
C ALA A 208 -5.45 1.37 20.24
N THR A 209 -4.72 2.40 19.80
CA THR A 209 -5.25 3.77 19.69
C THR A 209 -6.41 3.84 18.69
N ASP A 210 -6.32 3.13 17.56
CA ASP A 210 -7.39 3.10 16.56
C ASP A 210 -8.72 2.59 17.14
N VAL A 211 -8.70 1.59 18.03
CA VAL A 211 -9.92 1.07 18.68
C VAL A 211 -10.58 2.12 19.58
N PHE A 212 -9.80 2.97 20.25
CA PHE A 212 -10.35 4.08 21.05
C PHE A 212 -10.80 5.26 20.17
N ILE A 213 -10.09 5.55 19.08
CA ILE A 213 -10.48 6.57 18.10
C ILE A 213 -11.80 6.17 17.39
N ASP A 214 -11.97 4.90 17.03
CA ASP A 214 -13.24 4.32 16.53
C ASP A 214 -14.40 4.49 17.53
N MET A 215 -14.10 4.52 18.84
CA MET A 215 -15.07 4.79 19.91
C MET A 215 -15.25 6.29 20.23
N GLY A 216 -14.59 7.19 19.49
CA GLY A 216 -14.71 8.64 19.64
C GLY A 216 -13.83 9.26 20.72
N TYR A 217 -12.73 8.61 21.11
CA TYR A 217 -11.71 9.20 21.98
C TYR A 217 -10.70 10.01 21.15
N SER A 218 -10.29 11.18 21.66
CA SER A 218 -9.24 12.00 21.05
C SER A 218 -7.85 11.49 21.42
N LEU A 219 -6.94 11.39 20.46
CA LEU A 219 -5.52 11.12 20.73
C LEU A 219 -4.88 12.33 21.43
N VAL A 220 -4.06 12.08 22.46
CA VAL A 220 -3.24 13.09 23.15
C VAL A 220 -1.80 12.58 23.23
N ASP A 221 -0.98 12.98 22.25
CA ASP A 221 0.42 12.59 22.04
C ASP A 221 1.37 13.79 21.87
N GLY A 222 0.84 15.03 21.90
CA GLY A 222 1.61 16.26 21.74
C GLY A 222 2.57 16.51 22.89
N VAL A 223 3.81 16.91 22.58
CA VAL A 223 4.93 17.02 23.54
C VAL A 223 4.64 17.95 24.74
N GLU A 224 3.82 19.00 24.55
CA GLU A 224 3.42 19.93 25.62
C GLU A 224 2.38 19.32 26.59
N ASP A 225 1.58 18.36 26.11
CA ASP A 225 0.52 17.68 26.85
C ASP A 225 0.99 16.36 27.47
N ALA A 226 1.91 15.68 26.78
CA ALA A 226 2.43 14.37 27.11
C ALA A 226 3.97 14.34 27.19
N PRO A 227 4.63 15.21 27.99
CA PRO A 227 6.07 15.19 28.15
C PRO A 227 6.55 13.91 28.88
N GLU A 228 7.73 13.40 28.52
CA GLU A 228 8.32 12.19 29.13
C GLU A 228 9.08 12.51 30.44
N ILE A 229 9.66 13.72 30.52
CA ILE A 229 10.13 14.35 31.76
C ILE A 229 8.94 15.11 32.36
N GLU A 230 8.61 14.81 33.61
CA GLU A 230 7.43 15.33 34.31
C GLU A 230 7.84 15.85 35.71
N ASN A 231 6.99 16.65 36.36
CA ASN A 231 7.20 17.01 37.78
C ASN A 231 6.41 16.08 38.72
N ASP A 232 6.79 16.10 40.00
CA ASP A 232 6.14 15.33 41.07
C ASP A 232 4.63 15.65 41.25
N TYR A 233 4.20 16.87 40.89
CA TYR A 233 2.79 17.26 40.95
C TYR A 233 1.93 16.48 39.95
N TYR A 234 2.24 16.56 38.64
CA TYR A 234 1.45 15.86 37.62
C TYR A 234 1.65 14.34 37.64
N CYS A 235 2.83 13.86 38.04
CA CYS A 235 3.10 12.43 38.12
C CYS A 235 2.53 11.77 39.40
N PHE A 236 2.33 12.50 40.50
CA PHE A 236 1.84 11.89 41.73
C PHE A 236 0.83 12.73 42.54
N GLU A 237 1.11 14.01 42.83
CA GLU A 237 0.28 14.75 43.80
C GLU A 237 -1.15 15.00 43.29
N ALA A 238 -1.31 15.38 42.02
CA ALA A 238 -2.62 15.54 41.37
C ALA A 238 -3.37 14.19 41.18
N LEU A 239 -2.64 13.08 41.21
CA LEU A 239 -3.16 11.70 41.12
C LEU A 239 -3.41 11.08 42.50
N ASN A 240 -3.61 11.92 43.54
CA ASN A 240 -3.95 11.52 44.90
C ASN A 240 -2.93 10.55 45.56
N CYS A 241 -1.70 10.50 45.05
CA CYS A 241 -0.61 9.69 45.58
C CYS A 241 0.17 10.52 46.62
N PRO A 242 0.07 10.26 47.94
CA PRO A 242 0.70 11.08 48.97
C PRO A 242 2.22 10.89 49.02
N LYS A 243 2.96 11.82 49.64
CA LYS A 243 4.44 11.90 49.56
C LYS A 243 5.19 10.71 50.17
N ASP A 244 4.54 9.93 51.02
CA ASP A 244 5.01 8.71 51.67
C ASP A 244 4.57 7.42 50.94
N HIS A 245 3.89 7.53 49.80
CA HIS A 245 3.45 6.37 49.01
C HIS A 245 4.63 5.68 48.29
N PRO A 246 4.75 4.33 48.34
CA PRO A 246 5.92 3.60 47.82
C PRO A 246 6.32 3.92 46.38
N ALA A 247 5.36 4.16 45.47
CA ALA A 247 5.66 4.49 44.07
C ALA A 247 6.50 5.77 43.86
N ARG A 248 6.63 6.63 44.88
CA ARG A 248 7.50 7.82 44.89
C ARG A 248 8.92 7.53 45.39
N ASP A 249 9.23 6.33 45.84
CA ASP A 249 10.57 5.99 46.31
C ASP A 249 11.59 6.08 45.15
N MET A 250 12.78 6.60 45.43
CA MET A 250 13.91 6.62 44.50
C MET A 250 14.36 5.21 44.07
N GLN A 251 13.93 4.16 44.78
CA GLN A 251 14.10 2.76 44.41
C GLN A 251 13.25 2.35 43.21
N ASP A 252 12.10 3.00 42.97
CA ASP A 252 11.15 2.67 41.90
C ASP A 252 11.14 3.74 40.78
N THR A 253 11.34 5.02 41.13
CA THR A 253 11.21 6.16 40.21
C THR A 253 12.56 6.81 39.86
N PHE A 254 12.76 7.15 38.58
CA PHE A 254 13.95 7.90 38.11
C PHE A 254 13.77 9.41 38.29
N TYR A 255 14.25 9.94 39.41
CA TYR A 255 14.38 11.38 39.64
C TYR A 255 15.61 11.97 38.93
N ILE A 256 15.52 13.22 38.51
CA ILE A 256 16.58 14.01 37.87
C ILE A 256 17.28 14.87 38.95
N GLU A 257 18.61 15.02 38.86
CA GLU A 257 19.36 15.94 39.72
C GLU A 257 18.96 17.40 39.47
N HIS A 258 18.67 18.14 40.54
CA HIS A 258 18.15 19.52 40.53
C HIS A 258 18.79 20.32 41.69
N GLU A 259 18.78 21.65 41.62
CA GLU A 259 19.33 22.49 42.70
C GLU A 259 18.38 22.61 43.90
N GLU A 260 18.93 22.90 45.09
CA GLU A 260 18.16 22.96 46.35
C GLU A 260 17.18 24.15 46.35
N GLY A 261 15.91 23.85 46.05
CA GLY A 261 14.83 24.83 45.94
C GLY A 261 14.07 24.79 44.60
N GLU A 262 14.53 24.00 43.63
CA GLU A 262 13.78 23.71 42.40
C GLU A 262 12.70 22.63 42.61
N GLU A 263 11.73 22.52 41.70
CA GLU A 263 10.78 21.39 41.73
C GLU A 263 11.46 20.10 41.26
N PRO A 264 11.26 18.95 41.95
CA PRO A 264 11.85 17.68 41.54
C PRO A 264 11.24 17.19 40.22
N LEU A 265 12.06 17.17 39.18
CA LEU A 265 11.75 16.55 37.90
C LEU A 265 12.10 15.06 37.91
N LEU A 266 11.36 14.27 37.12
CA LEU A 266 11.48 12.82 37.04
C LEU A 266 11.07 12.30 35.66
N LEU A 267 11.47 11.08 35.32
CA LEU A 267 10.91 10.36 34.16
C LEU A 267 9.58 9.72 34.57
N ARG A 268 8.49 10.01 33.84
CA ARG A 268 7.13 9.60 34.26
C ARG A 268 6.98 8.08 34.36
N THR A 269 6.33 7.61 35.42
CA THR A 269 6.13 6.17 35.71
C THR A 269 4.91 5.53 35.05
N HIS A 270 4.03 6.37 34.50
CA HIS A 270 2.76 6.06 33.84
C HIS A 270 2.30 7.27 33.00
N THR A 271 1.39 7.11 32.02
CA THR A 271 0.86 8.25 31.23
C THR A 271 -0.31 8.98 31.92
N SER A 272 -0.60 8.65 33.19
CA SER A 272 -1.65 9.30 33.98
C SER A 272 -1.45 10.81 34.17
N SER A 273 -0.21 11.33 34.07
CA SER A 273 0.05 12.78 34.12
C SER A 273 -0.57 13.54 32.95
N VAL A 274 -0.65 12.89 31.78
CA VAL A 274 -1.33 13.40 30.56
C VAL A 274 -2.82 13.61 30.81
N GLN A 275 -3.44 12.76 31.65
CA GLN A 275 -4.85 12.88 32.01
C GLN A 275 -5.13 14.18 32.78
N ILE A 276 -4.27 14.54 33.74
CA ILE A 276 -4.36 15.78 34.53
C ILE A 276 -4.19 16.99 33.61
N ARG A 277 -3.09 17.02 32.82
CA ARG A 277 -2.80 18.09 31.86
C ARG A 277 -3.95 18.32 30.87
N ALA A 278 -4.57 17.24 30.39
CA ALA A 278 -5.73 17.32 29.51
C ALA A 278 -7.01 17.81 30.21
N LEU A 279 -7.26 17.41 31.46
CA LEU A 279 -8.37 17.94 32.27
C LEU A 279 -8.24 19.43 32.56
N GLU A 280 -7.02 19.90 32.84
CA GLU A 280 -6.73 21.32 33.07
C GLU A 280 -6.89 22.15 31.79
N ARG A 281 -6.37 21.67 30.65
CA ARG A 281 -6.37 22.43 29.38
C ARG A 281 -7.69 22.37 28.61
N LEU A 282 -8.28 21.18 28.47
CA LEU A 282 -9.46 20.96 27.61
C LEU A 282 -10.78 21.14 28.36
N LYS A 283 -10.77 20.78 29.66
CA LYS A 283 -11.92 20.66 30.56
C LYS A 283 -12.99 19.64 30.11
N PRO A 284 -13.77 19.07 31.05
CA PRO A 284 -14.87 18.15 30.70
C PRO A 284 -16.02 18.83 29.92
N PRO A 285 -16.84 18.07 29.19
CA PRO A 285 -16.75 16.62 28.96
C PRO A 285 -15.67 16.27 27.92
N LEU A 286 -14.81 15.30 28.24
CA LEU A 286 -13.72 14.85 27.38
C LEU A 286 -13.57 13.32 27.37
N ALA A 287 -13.10 12.76 26.27
CA ALA A 287 -12.67 11.37 26.17
C ALA A 287 -11.34 11.34 25.40
N ILE A 288 -10.29 10.80 26.01
CA ILE A 288 -8.93 10.83 25.46
C ILE A 288 -8.23 9.47 25.55
N VAL A 289 -7.30 9.23 24.63
CA VAL A 289 -6.33 8.14 24.67
C VAL A 289 -4.92 8.72 24.61
N ALA A 290 -4.09 8.35 25.59
CA ALA A 290 -2.75 8.88 25.82
C ALA A 290 -1.70 7.74 25.75
N PRO A 291 -1.20 7.41 24.55
CA PRO A 291 -0.07 6.52 24.39
C PRO A 291 1.24 7.24 24.76
N GLY A 292 2.20 6.52 25.32
CA GLY A 292 3.52 7.10 25.57
C GLY A 292 4.49 6.17 26.27
N ARG A 293 5.78 6.52 26.18
CA ARG A 293 6.84 5.89 26.96
C ARG A 293 6.75 6.27 28.42
N VAL A 294 7.08 5.32 29.27
CA VAL A 294 7.08 5.41 30.73
C VAL A 294 8.29 4.66 31.27
N TYR A 295 8.72 5.06 32.46
CA TYR A 295 10.03 4.69 33.00
C TYR A 295 9.91 4.25 34.46
N ARG A 296 10.54 3.12 34.79
CA ARG A 296 10.58 2.55 36.15
C ARG A 296 11.94 1.92 36.39
N ARG A 297 12.39 1.86 37.64
CA ARG A 297 13.72 1.34 38.01
C ARG A 297 13.77 -0.20 38.06
N ASP A 298 12.96 -0.87 37.25
CA ASP A 298 12.90 -2.32 37.14
C ASP A 298 14.21 -2.92 36.58
N THR A 299 14.58 -4.12 37.02
CA THR A 299 15.74 -4.83 36.46
C THR A 299 15.36 -5.51 35.13
N PRO A 300 16.12 -5.34 34.03
CA PRO A 300 15.79 -5.95 32.73
C PRO A 300 15.72 -7.48 32.76
N ASP A 301 14.51 -8.03 32.66
CA ASP A 301 14.24 -9.47 32.59
C ASP A 301 13.29 -9.81 31.41
N ALA A 302 12.76 -11.03 31.34
CA ALA A 302 11.88 -11.44 30.23
C ALA A 302 10.50 -10.74 30.21
N THR A 303 10.16 -10.00 31.28
CA THR A 303 8.86 -9.40 31.60
C THR A 303 8.92 -7.93 32.01
N HIS A 304 10.09 -7.42 32.41
CA HIS A 304 10.31 -6.03 32.85
C HIS A 304 11.48 -5.38 32.11
N ASN A 305 11.40 -4.07 31.87
CA ASN A 305 12.49 -3.25 31.34
C ASN A 305 12.35 -1.79 31.80
N PRO A 306 13.44 -1.05 32.07
CA PRO A 306 13.37 0.32 32.58
C PRO A 306 12.61 1.34 31.74
N GLU A 307 12.52 1.10 30.42
CA GLU A 307 11.71 1.85 29.45
C GLU A 307 10.69 0.91 28.82
N PHE A 308 9.41 1.27 28.89
CA PHE A 308 8.31 0.56 28.25
C PHE A 308 7.19 1.53 27.87
N HIS A 309 6.13 1.06 27.23
CA HIS A 309 5.05 1.89 26.70
C HIS A 309 3.74 1.58 27.44
N GLN A 310 3.03 2.63 27.84
CA GLN A 310 1.66 2.52 28.31
C GLN A 310 0.71 3.29 27.40
N ILE A 311 -0.52 2.79 27.35
CA ILE A 311 -1.65 3.50 26.78
C ILE A 311 -2.69 3.60 27.88
N GLU A 312 -3.10 4.83 28.14
CA GLU A 312 -4.14 5.13 29.11
C GLU A 312 -5.31 5.82 28.42
N ILE A 313 -6.50 5.61 28.95
CA ILE A 313 -7.72 6.32 28.55
C ILE A 313 -8.31 7.03 29.75
N LEU A 314 -8.88 8.20 29.50
CA LEU A 314 -9.74 8.92 30.43
C LEU A 314 -11.04 9.27 29.72
N ASN A 315 -12.17 9.08 30.39
CA ASN A 315 -13.48 9.51 29.91
C ASN A 315 -14.25 10.19 31.05
N VAL A 316 -14.50 11.49 30.93
CA VAL A 316 -15.23 12.30 31.93
C VAL A 316 -16.47 12.93 31.28
N ARG A 317 -17.61 12.77 31.94
CA ARG A 317 -18.94 13.27 31.54
C ARG A 317 -19.65 13.84 32.75
N LYS A 318 -20.86 14.38 32.58
CA LYS A 318 -21.65 14.85 33.73
C LYS A 318 -21.98 13.68 34.67
N SER A 319 -22.14 13.98 35.95
CA SER A 319 -22.45 12.99 36.99
C SER A 319 -23.71 12.20 36.62
N GLY A 320 -23.58 10.87 36.63
CA GLY A 320 -24.65 9.94 36.22
C GLY A 320 -24.67 9.55 34.73
N GLU A 321 -23.95 10.22 33.82
CA GLU A 321 -23.78 9.75 32.44
C GLU A 321 -22.83 8.54 32.36
N LEU A 322 -21.82 8.48 33.24
CA LEU A 322 -20.87 7.38 33.34
C LEU A 322 -21.03 6.62 34.66
N HIS A 323 -20.77 5.31 34.59
CA HIS A 323 -20.83 4.39 35.72
C HIS A 323 -19.98 3.14 35.43
N LEU A 324 -19.72 2.31 36.45
CA LEU A 324 -18.85 1.13 36.35
C LEU A 324 -19.19 0.18 35.18
N GLY A 325 -20.47 0.06 34.81
CA GLY A 325 -20.91 -0.74 33.65
C GLY A 325 -20.42 -0.20 32.29
N HIS A 326 -20.21 1.11 32.17
CA HIS A 326 -19.68 1.74 30.95
C HIS A 326 -18.18 1.48 30.82
N LEU A 327 -17.41 1.64 31.90
CA LEU A 327 -15.99 1.24 31.95
C LEU A 327 -15.81 -0.23 31.52
N LYS A 328 -16.58 -1.14 32.13
CA LYS A 328 -16.51 -2.57 31.81
C LYS A 328 -16.93 -2.86 30.36
N GLY A 329 -17.90 -2.13 29.81
CA GLY A 329 -18.29 -2.23 28.40
C GLY A 329 -17.20 -1.76 27.44
N THR A 330 -16.55 -0.62 27.72
CA THR A 330 -15.41 -0.11 26.94
C THR A 330 -14.22 -1.06 26.96
N VAL A 331 -13.85 -1.57 28.14
CA VAL A 331 -12.71 -2.51 28.29
C VAL A 331 -13.02 -3.86 27.65
N ASP A 332 -14.23 -4.41 27.82
CA ASP A 332 -14.65 -5.64 27.14
C ASP A 332 -14.65 -5.50 25.61
N HIS A 333 -15.12 -4.37 25.07
CA HIS A 333 -15.08 -4.08 23.65
C HIS A 333 -13.64 -3.98 23.13
N PHE A 334 -12.77 -3.26 23.84
CA PHE A 334 -11.35 -3.12 23.50
C PHE A 334 -10.63 -4.48 23.48
N LEU A 335 -10.78 -5.28 24.54
CA LEU A 335 -10.14 -6.60 24.63
C LEU A 335 -10.65 -7.55 23.51
N LYS A 336 -11.94 -7.50 23.15
CA LYS A 336 -12.50 -8.29 22.03
C LYS A 336 -12.05 -7.81 20.65
N LYS A 337 -11.75 -6.52 20.51
CA LYS A 337 -11.14 -5.96 19.29
C LYS A 337 -9.68 -6.39 19.13
N MET A 338 -8.94 -6.53 20.23
CA MET A 338 -7.53 -6.93 20.20
C MET A 338 -7.30 -8.45 20.14
N PHE A 339 -8.09 -9.23 20.89
CA PHE A 339 -7.87 -10.68 21.09
C PHE A 339 -9.01 -11.56 20.53
N GLY A 340 -9.94 -10.99 19.76
CA GLY A 340 -11.07 -11.70 19.17
C GLY A 340 -12.28 -11.84 20.11
N PRO A 341 -13.45 -12.24 19.56
CA PRO A 341 -14.73 -12.22 20.29
C PRO A 341 -14.80 -13.20 21.48
N ASP A 342 -14.05 -14.30 21.41
CA ASP A 342 -14.05 -15.40 22.39
C ASP A 342 -13.10 -15.19 23.58
N VAL A 343 -12.42 -14.03 23.67
CA VAL A 343 -11.53 -13.71 24.78
C VAL A 343 -12.30 -13.72 26.11
N LYS A 344 -11.82 -14.53 27.07
CA LYS A 344 -12.40 -14.63 28.40
C LYS A 344 -11.73 -13.63 29.32
N THR A 345 -12.51 -12.72 29.88
CA THR A 345 -12.06 -11.65 30.78
C THR A 345 -12.47 -11.94 32.22
N ARG A 346 -11.64 -11.55 33.20
CA ARG A 346 -11.95 -11.60 34.64
C ARG A 346 -11.61 -10.26 35.27
N TYR A 347 -12.58 -9.66 35.94
CA TYR A 347 -12.40 -8.45 36.72
C TYR A 347 -12.16 -8.84 38.19
N ARG A 348 -11.15 -8.23 38.82
CA ARG A 348 -10.83 -8.34 40.25
C ARG A 348 -10.84 -6.96 40.87
N GLY A 349 -11.22 -6.82 42.14
CA GLY A 349 -10.95 -5.59 42.87
C GLY A 349 -9.43 -5.41 43.08
N SER A 350 -8.97 -4.17 42.99
CA SER A 350 -7.58 -3.79 43.31
C SER A 350 -7.59 -2.39 43.95
N TYR A 351 -6.45 -1.71 44.03
CA TYR A 351 -6.31 -0.36 44.57
C TYR A 351 -5.32 0.46 43.74
N PHE A 352 -5.78 1.62 43.25
CA PHE A 352 -4.95 2.69 42.72
C PHE A 352 -5.38 4.01 43.39
N PRO A 353 -4.47 4.87 43.88
CA PRO A 353 -4.84 6.09 44.62
C PRO A 353 -5.78 7.05 43.85
N PHE A 354 -5.74 6.99 42.52
CA PHE A 354 -6.48 7.85 41.60
C PHE A 354 -7.84 7.28 41.13
N THR A 355 -8.25 6.07 41.57
CA THR A 355 -9.57 5.51 41.21
C THR A 355 -10.27 4.79 42.37
N GLU A 356 -11.57 5.04 42.55
CA GLU A 356 -12.42 4.27 43.47
C GLU A 356 -13.85 4.14 42.90
N PRO A 357 -14.40 2.92 42.68
CA PRO A 357 -13.76 1.62 42.87
C PRO A 357 -12.68 1.30 41.83
N SER A 358 -11.56 0.75 42.32
CA SER A 358 -10.42 0.22 41.54
C SER A 358 -10.58 -1.25 41.14
N MET A 359 -10.10 -1.62 39.95
CA MET A 359 -10.13 -2.99 39.41
C MET A 359 -8.89 -3.35 38.57
N GLU A 360 -8.52 -4.63 38.59
CA GLU A 360 -7.62 -5.24 37.62
C GLU A 360 -8.42 -6.16 36.66
N VAL A 361 -7.94 -6.27 35.43
CA VAL A 361 -8.55 -7.10 34.39
C VAL A 361 -7.55 -8.12 33.86
N ASP A 362 -7.91 -9.39 34.02
CA ASP A 362 -7.17 -10.53 33.49
C ASP A 362 -7.82 -11.05 32.20
N ILE A 363 -7.02 -11.58 31.29
CA ILE A 363 -7.46 -12.46 30.19
C ILE A 363 -7.05 -13.91 30.45
N TRP A 364 -7.79 -14.87 29.88
CA TRP A 364 -7.40 -16.27 29.87
C TRP A 364 -6.46 -16.58 28.69
N PHE A 365 -5.19 -16.86 28.99
CA PHE A 365 -4.14 -17.10 27.99
C PHE A 365 -3.29 -18.32 28.39
N LYS A 366 -3.04 -19.23 27.44
CA LYS A 366 -2.26 -20.49 27.62
C LYS A 366 -2.56 -21.23 28.95
N GLY A 367 -3.83 -21.42 29.25
CA GLY A 367 -4.30 -22.20 30.41
C GLY A 367 -4.21 -21.50 31.77
N LYS A 368 -3.90 -20.20 31.82
CA LYS A 368 -3.85 -19.39 33.04
C LYS A 368 -4.56 -18.05 32.86
N TRP A 369 -4.90 -17.41 33.99
CA TRP A 369 -5.25 -15.99 33.99
C TRP A 369 -3.98 -15.14 33.94
N MET A 370 -3.99 -14.09 33.13
CA MET A 370 -2.92 -13.10 33.01
C MET A 370 -3.51 -11.69 33.10
N GLU A 371 -3.10 -10.94 34.10
CA GLU A 371 -3.39 -9.51 34.26
C GLU A 371 -2.84 -8.73 33.04
N VAL A 372 -3.65 -7.85 32.46
CA VAL A 372 -3.25 -7.05 31.29
C VAL A 372 -3.58 -5.55 31.40
N LEU A 373 -4.52 -5.17 32.27
CA LEU A 373 -5.06 -3.80 32.34
C LEU A 373 -5.55 -3.49 33.76
N GLY A 374 -5.21 -2.29 34.26
CA GLY A 374 -5.80 -1.70 35.47
C GLY A 374 -6.83 -0.64 35.10
N CYS A 375 -7.91 -0.50 35.87
CA CYS A 375 -8.94 0.51 35.61
C CYS A 375 -9.81 0.83 36.83
N GLY A 376 -10.57 1.93 36.77
CA GLY A 376 -11.53 2.28 37.81
C GLY A 376 -12.35 3.51 37.47
N MET A 377 -13.31 3.84 38.33
CA MET A 377 -13.95 5.16 38.32
C MET A 377 -12.96 6.18 38.90
N VAL A 378 -12.81 7.36 38.29
CA VAL A 378 -11.85 8.38 38.74
C VAL A 378 -12.23 8.85 40.14
N ASP A 379 -11.25 8.88 41.05
CA ASP A 379 -11.47 9.34 42.42
C ASP A 379 -11.85 10.84 42.44
N PRO A 380 -12.87 11.26 43.21
CA PRO A 380 -13.28 12.67 43.32
C PRO A 380 -12.13 13.64 43.57
N ARG A 381 -11.12 13.24 44.36
CA ARG A 381 -9.97 14.08 44.70
C ARG A 381 -9.09 14.39 43.50
N VAL A 382 -9.01 13.49 42.52
CA VAL A 382 -8.26 13.72 41.28
C VAL A 382 -8.96 14.75 40.39
N LEU A 383 -10.30 14.73 40.36
CA LEU A 383 -11.09 15.75 39.68
C LEU A 383 -10.92 17.12 40.35
N GLU A 384 -11.00 17.19 41.68
CA GLU A 384 -10.74 18.43 42.45
C GLU A 384 -9.36 19.02 42.13
N MET A 385 -8.30 18.20 42.15
CA MET A 385 -6.93 18.63 41.89
C MET A 385 -6.75 19.16 40.46
N ALA A 386 -7.38 18.52 39.47
CA ALA A 386 -7.40 19.00 38.08
C ALA A 386 -8.36 20.19 37.84
N GLY A 387 -8.95 20.76 38.90
CA GLY A 387 -9.89 21.88 38.83
C GLY A 387 -11.19 21.53 38.12
N VAL A 388 -11.78 20.39 38.48
CA VAL A 388 -13.07 19.88 38.00
C VAL A 388 -13.95 19.55 39.21
N ASP A 389 -15.22 19.96 39.16
CA ASP A 389 -16.19 19.69 40.23
C ASP A 389 -16.65 18.21 40.17
N PRO A 390 -16.42 17.38 41.20
CA PRO A 390 -16.83 15.97 41.21
C PRO A 390 -18.33 15.76 41.44
N GLU A 391 -19.08 16.79 41.87
CA GLU A 391 -20.55 16.72 41.95
C GLU A 391 -21.18 16.98 40.57
N GLU A 392 -20.58 17.85 39.73
CA GLU A 392 -21.03 18.05 38.34
C GLU A 392 -20.49 16.96 37.40
N TYR A 393 -19.27 16.45 37.59
CA TYR A 393 -18.59 15.55 36.66
C TYR A 393 -18.15 14.23 37.28
N SER A 394 -18.28 13.14 36.52
CA SER A 394 -17.81 11.80 36.87
C SER A 394 -17.11 11.15 35.68
N GLY A 395 -16.21 10.21 35.95
CA GLY A 395 -15.46 9.56 34.87
C GLY A 395 -14.87 8.22 35.23
N PHE A 396 -14.27 7.58 34.22
CA PHE A 396 -13.46 6.39 34.40
C PHE A 396 -12.12 6.51 33.67
N ALA A 397 -11.13 5.79 34.17
CA ALA A 397 -9.83 5.64 33.55
C ALA A 397 -9.44 4.16 33.42
N ALA A 398 -8.59 3.84 32.46
CA ALA A 398 -7.97 2.52 32.31
C ALA A 398 -6.57 2.63 31.69
N GLY A 399 -5.65 1.77 32.09
CA GLY A 399 -4.27 1.76 31.62
C GLY A 399 -3.71 0.35 31.41
N PHE A 400 -2.91 0.19 30.35
CA PHE A 400 -2.28 -1.09 30.00
C PHE A 400 -0.91 -0.90 29.35
N GLY A 401 -0.04 -1.91 29.48
CA GLY A 401 1.29 -1.93 28.85
C GLY A 401 1.26 -2.49 27.44
N VAL A 402 1.83 -1.78 26.47
CA VAL A 402 1.85 -2.16 25.05
C VAL A 402 2.67 -3.43 24.84
N GLU A 403 3.80 -3.55 25.53
CA GLU A 403 4.69 -4.71 25.45
C GLU A 403 3.97 -5.99 25.84
N ARG A 404 3.16 -5.98 26.91
CA ARG A 404 2.41 -7.16 27.35
C ARG A 404 1.33 -7.55 26.34
N PHE A 405 0.65 -6.58 25.73
CA PHE A 405 -0.29 -6.83 24.64
C PHE A 405 0.42 -7.41 23.40
N ALA A 406 1.56 -6.84 22.99
CA ALA A 406 2.36 -7.33 21.86
C ALA A 406 2.93 -8.75 22.10
N MET A 407 3.35 -9.07 23.33
CA MET A 407 3.81 -10.41 23.71
C MET A 407 2.69 -11.46 23.59
N VAL A 408 1.48 -11.12 24.04
CA VAL A 408 0.30 -12.00 23.92
C VAL A 408 -0.15 -12.13 22.46
N LEU A 409 -0.25 -11.03 21.74
CA LEU A 409 -0.84 -10.95 20.40
C LEU A 409 0.09 -11.50 19.30
N PHE A 410 1.41 -11.37 19.47
CA PHE A 410 2.42 -11.84 18.51
C PHE A 410 3.24 -13.04 19.02
N GLY A 411 2.92 -13.58 20.20
CA GLY A 411 3.59 -14.76 20.77
C GLY A 411 5.03 -14.55 21.26
N VAL A 412 5.48 -13.30 21.44
CA VAL A 412 6.85 -12.98 21.88
C VAL A 412 7.05 -13.37 23.34
N GLN A 413 8.05 -14.22 23.61
CA GLN A 413 8.26 -14.83 24.93
C GLN A 413 9.13 -13.99 25.89
N ASP A 414 9.93 -13.06 25.37
CA ASP A 414 10.89 -12.25 26.12
C ASP A 414 10.80 -10.80 25.64
N LEU A 415 10.43 -9.89 26.54
CA LEU A 415 10.21 -8.47 26.28
C LEU A 415 11.46 -7.78 25.70
N ARG A 416 12.67 -8.23 26.09
CA ARG A 416 13.94 -7.61 25.69
C ARG A 416 14.23 -7.75 24.19
N ASN A 417 13.53 -8.66 23.50
CA ASN A 417 13.62 -8.76 22.04
C ASN A 417 13.20 -7.45 21.34
N PHE A 418 12.25 -6.70 21.90
CA PHE A 418 11.85 -5.39 21.36
C PHE A 418 13.02 -4.40 21.32
N TRP A 419 13.89 -4.39 22.33
CA TRP A 419 15.05 -3.49 22.41
C TRP A 419 16.36 -4.08 21.88
N SER A 420 16.38 -5.37 21.55
CA SER A 420 17.54 -6.07 20.96
C SER A 420 18.04 -5.47 19.64
N SER A 421 17.16 -4.79 18.90
CA SER A 421 17.40 -4.33 17.52
C SER A 421 17.82 -5.44 16.53
N ASP A 422 17.48 -6.71 16.81
CA ASP A 422 17.76 -7.83 15.92
C ASP A 422 16.88 -7.76 14.67
N MET A 423 17.48 -7.52 13.51
CA MET A 423 16.78 -7.48 12.23
C MET A 423 15.96 -8.75 11.96
N ARG A 424 16.44 -9.92 12.40
CA ARG A 424 15.75 -11.20 12.20
C ARG A 424 14.46 -11.32 13.03
N PHE A 425 14.34 -10.53 14.10
CA PHE A 425 13.12 -10.37 14.87
C PHE A 425 12.19 -9.34 14.21
N LEU A 426 12.73 -8.17 13.81
CA LEU A 426 11.95 -7.10 13.18
C LEU A 426 11.36 -7.50 11.81
N GLU A 427 12.09 -8.29 11.02
CA GLU A 427 11.66 -8.79 9.70
C GLU A 427 10.48 -9.77 9.75
N GLN A 428 10.12 -10.30 10.94
CA GLN A 428 8.94 -11.17 11.12
C GLN A 428 7.62 -10.39 11.16
N PHE A 429 7.66 -9.07 11.39
CA PHE A 429 6.47 -8.22 11.46
C PHE A 429 6.19 -7.55 10.09
N PRO A 430 4.92 -7.29 9.72
CA PRO A 430 4.60 -6.77 8.40
C PRO A 430 5.06 -5.31 8.20
N ALA A 431 5.22 -4.94 6.93
CA ALA A 431 5.48 -3.56 6.52
C ALA A 431 4.20 -2.70 6.56
N ASP A 432 3.07 -3.26 6.13
CA ASP A 432 1.76 -2.62 6.23
C ASP A 432 1.06 -3.01 7.53
N ILE A 433 0.49 -2.01 8.22
CA ILE A 433 -0.37 -2.25 9.38
C ILE A 433 -1.72 -2.86 8.98
N GLN A 434 -2.15 -2.70 7.73
CA GLN A 434 -3.39 -3.29 7.24
C GLN A 434 -3.35 -4.82 7.24
N ASP A 435 -2.21 -5.43 6.86
CA ASP A 435 -2.01 -6.88 6.94
C ASP A 435 -2.22 -7.38 8.38
N MET A 436 -1.67 -6.65 9.36
CA MET A 436 -1.85 -6.95 10.78
C MET A 436 -3.31 -6.74 11.23
N LYS A 437 -3.94 -5.62 10.83
CA LYS A 437 -5.35 -5.33 11.14
C LYS A 437 -6.28 -6.43 10.66
N ASP A 438 -6.02 -7.01 9.49
CA ASP A 438 -6.84 -8.09 8.93
C ASP A 438 -6.47 -9.46 9.52
N ALA A 439 -5.22 -9.69 9.93
CA ALA A 439 -4.83 -10.86 10.72
C ALA A 439 -5.46 -10.88 12.12
N VAL A 440 -5.58 -9.73 12.80
CA VAL A 440 -6.33 -9.57 14.07
C VAL A 440 -7.81 -9.86 13.85
N LYS A 441 -8.46 -9.21 12.87
CA LYS A 441 -9.90 -9.39 12.59
C LYS A 441 -10.30 -10.81 12.21
N SER A 442 -9.41 -11.53 11.53
CA SER A 442 -9.67 -12.91 11.08
C SER A 442 -9.28 -13.97 12.11
N GLY A 443 -8.60 -13.59 13.20
CA GLY A 443 -8.00 -14.53 14.15
C GLY A 443 -6.89 -15.38 13.51
N SER A 444 -6.28 -14.91 12.42
CA SER A 444 -5.22 -15.64 11.70
C SER A 444 -3.81 -15.31 12.18
N LEU A 445 -3.67 -14.39 13.16
CA LEU A 445 -2.49 -14.35 14.00
C LEU A 445 -2.32 -15.71 14.68
N GLY A 446 -1.12 -16.28 14.57
CA GLY A 446 -0.85 -17.67 14.94
C GLY A 446 -1.35 -17.99 16.35
N ASP A 447 -2.08 -19.10 16.46
CA ASP A 447 -2.99 -19.38 17.58
C ASP A 447 -2.36 -19.05 18.95
N PRO A 448 -2.95 -18.13 19.74
CA PRO A 448 -2.51 -17.87 21.11
C PRO A 448 -2.60 -19.11 22.01
N VAL A 449 -3.21 -20.20 21.54
CA VAL A 449 -3.26 -21.54 22.15
C VAL A 449 -2.34 -22.53 21.40
N ALA A 450 -1.03 -22.29 21.47
CA ALA A 450 0.04 -23.25 21.17
C ALA A 450 1.10 -23.29 22.27
#